data_AF-A0A532AGI2-F1
#
_entry.id   AF-A0A532AGI2-F1
#
_cell.length_a   1.000
_cell.length_b   1.000
_cell.length_c   1.000
_cell.angle_alpha   90.00
_cell.angle_beta   90.00
_cell.angle_gamma   90.00
#
_symmetry.space_group_name_H-M   'P 1'
#
loop_
_entity.id
_entity.type
_entity.pdbx_description
1 polymer ?
#
loop_
_entity_poly.entity_id
_entity_poly.type
_entity_poly.pdbx_seq_one_letter_code
_entity_poly.pdbx_strand_id
1 'polypeptide(L)'
;VFIGRTADITDDEEYEARLYLLRKVISGRIYAENDNKDIGSYCVSLSARTIVYKGMFLAYQVGAYYKDLTDPRFETALILVHQRFS
;
A
#
# COMPACT_ATOMS: atom_id res chain seq x y z
N VAL A 1 0.48 -4.49 7.97
CA VAL A 1 1.81 -4.68 8.59
C VAL A 1 2.41 -3.31 8.82
N PHE A 2 2.96 -3.04 10.00
CA PHE A 2 3.69 -1.80 10.28
C PHE A 2 5.19 -2.09 10.23
N ILE A 3 5.95 -1.23 9.55
CA ILE A 3 7.40 -1.32 9.46
C ILE A 3 7.96 0.01 9.96
N GLY A 4 8.70 -0.05 11.07
CA GLY A 4 9.38 1.13 11.63
C GLY A 4 10.67 1.40 10.89
N ARG A 5 10.96 2.69 10.68
CA ARG A 5 12.27 3.13 10.19
C ARG A 5 13.32 2.90 11.28
N THR A 6 14.43 2.28 10.91
CA THR A 6 15.58 2.11 11.81
C THR A 6 16.37 3.40 11.93
N ALA A 7 17.05 3.62 13.07
CA ALA A 7 17.70 4.89 13.38
C ALA A 7 18.88 5.25 12.46
N ASP A 8 19.44 4.28 11.73
CA ASP A 8 20.50 4.47 10.74
C ASP A 8 20.00 5.11 9.44
N ILE A 9 18.70 5.02 9.14
CA ILE A 9 18.10 5.63 7.97
C ILE A 9 17.58 7.01 8.40
N THR A 10 18.35 8.05 8.11
CA THR A 10 17.98 9.42 8.47
C THR A 10 17.24 10.15 7.34
N ASP A 11 17.34 9.64 6.12
CA ASP A 11 16.79 10.24 4.91
C ASP A 11 15.43 9.64 4.53
N ASP A 12 14.47 10.50 4.17
CA ASP A 12 13.11 10.09 3.83
C ASP A 12 13.08 9.36 2.50
N GLU A 13 13.78 9.90 1.51
CA GLU A 13 13.90 9.38 0.16
C GLU A 13 14.57 8.00 0.16
N GLU A 14 15.65 7.84 0.94
CA GLU A 14 16.26 6.52 1.16
C GLU A 14 15.27 5.51 1.75
N TYR A 15 14.49 5.91 2.76
CA TYR A 15 13.52 4.99 3.36
C TYR A 15 12.44 4.57 2.36
N GLU A 16 11.89 5.51 1.59
CA GLU A 16 10.90 5.23 0.55
C GLU A 16 11.48 4.31 -0.54
N ALA A 17 12.74 4.53 -0.95
CA ALA A 17 13.43 3.67 -1.91
C ALA A 17 13.59 2.24 -1.37
N ARG A 18 13.98 2.08 -0.10
CA ARG A 18 14.07 0.77 0.55
C ARG A 18 12.72 0.07 0.65
N LEU A 19 11.64 0.78 0.98
CA LEU A 19 10.27 0.24 1.00
C LEU A 19 9.81 -0.19 -0.40
N TYR A 20 10.15 0.59 -1.44
CA TYR A 20 9.88 0.22 -2.82
C TYR A 20 10.60 -1.08 -3.22
N LEU A 21 11.89 -1.21 -2.91
CA LEU A 21 12.67 -2.42 -3.17
C LEU A 21 12.10 -3.60 -2.39
N LEU A 22 11.77 -3.42 -1.10
CA LEU A 22 11.17 -4.45 -0.27
C LEU A 22 9.86 -4.96 -0.89
N ARG A 23 8.98 -4.08 -1.35
CA ARG A 23 7.74 -4.47 -2.05
C ARG A 23 8.01 -5.33 -3.28
N LYS A 24 9.03 -4.98 -4.08
CA LYS A 24 9.44 -5.76 -5.26
C LYS A 24 10.00 -7.13 -4.87
N VAL A 25 10.87 -7.17 -3.86
CA VAL A 25 11.45 -8.43 -3.35
C VAL A 25 10.37 -9.35 -2.81
N ILE A 26 9.42 -8.84 -2.01
CA ILE A 26 8.28 -9.63 -1.49
C ILE A 26 7.50 -10.25 -2.66
N SER A 27 7.13 -9.45 -3.67
CA SER A 27 6.37 -9.95 -4.82
C SER A 27 7.15 -11.01 -5.61
N GLY A 28 8.43 -10.77 -5.89
CA GLY A 28 9.27 -11.71 -6.63
C GLY A 28 9.51 -13.00 -5.85
N ARG A 29 9.67 -12.90 -4.52
CA ARG A 29 9.86 -14.05 -3.63
C ARG A 29 8.62 -14.94 -3.58
N ILE A 30 7.45 -14.34 -3.38
CA ILE A 30 6.19 -15.09 -3.38
C ILE A 30 5.99 -15.78 -4.72
N TYR A 31 6.23 -15.10 -5.85
CA TYR A 31 6.11 -15.70 -7.17
C TYR A 31 7.05 -16.91 -7.35
N ALA A 32 8.32 -16.78 -6.97
CA ALA A 32 9.32 -17.84 -7.07
C ALA A 32 9.01 -19.04 -6.17
N GLU A 33 8.50 -18.80 -4.95
CA GLU A 33 8.11 -19.86 -4.00
C GLU A 33 6.81 -20.56 -4.38
N ASN A 34 6.06 -20.03 -5.35
CA ASN A 34 4.80 -20.61 -5.83
C ASN A 34 4.93 -21.10 -7.29
N ASP A 35 6.05 -21.74 -7.62
CA ASP A 35 6.33 -22.31 -8.95
C ASP A 35 6.14 -21.33 -10.12
N ASN A 36 6.49 -20.06 -9.91
CA ASN A 36 6.27 -18.97 -10.88
C ASN A 36 4.80 -18.83 -11.29
N LYS A 37 3.87 -18.99 -10.34
CA LYS A 37 2.44 -18.75 -10.54
C LYS A 37 1.97 -17.57 -9.71
N ASP A 38 1.03 -16.82 -10.28
CA ASP A 38 0.29 -15.82 -9.53
C ASP A 38 -0.76 -16.51 -8.65
N ILE A 39 -0.63 -16.33 -7.34
CA ILE A 39 -1.54 -16.86 -6.32
C ILE A 39 -2.49 -15.79 -5.76
N GLY A 40 -2.57 -14.63 -6.40
CA GLY A 40 -3.37 -13.49 -5.95
C GLY A 40 -2.73 -12.66 -4.83
N SER A 41 -1.43 -12.86 -4.56
CA SER A 41 -0.70 -12.04 -3.59
C SER A 41 -0.45 -10.65 -4.17
N TYR A 42 -0.89 -9.61 -3.45
CA TYR A 42 -0.79 -8.24 -3.94
C TYR A 42 -0.55 -7.25 -2.81
N CYS A 43 0.65 -6.66 -2.79
CA CYS A 43 0.97 -5.54 -1.92
C CYS A 43 0.47 -4.23 -2.57
N VAL A 44 -0.67 -3.74 -2.07
CA VAL A 44 -1.37 -2.56 -2.59
C VAL A 44 -0.48 -1.30 -2.55
N SER A 45 0.09 -1.00 -1.38
CA SER A 45 1.03 0.10 -1.14
C SER A 45 2.00 -0.28 -0.04
N LEU A 46 3.25 0.18 -0.13
CA LEU A 46 4.24 0.07 0.93
C LEU A 46 5.12 1.33 0.90
N SER A 47 4.76 2.28 1.76
CA SER A 47 5.34 3.62 1.85
C SER A 47 5.01 4.19 3.23
N ALA A 48 5.85 5.09 3.75
CA ALA A 48 5.57 5.87 4.94
C ALA A 48 4.78 7.15 4.65
N ARG A 49 4.67 7.54 3.37
CA ARG A 49 4.05 8.79 2.91
C ARG A 49 2.73 8.59 2.20
N THR A 50 2.49 7.41 1.62
CA THR A 50 1.30 7.14 0.82
C THR A 50 0.71 5.78 1.13
N ILE A 51 -0.59 5.77 1.45
CA ILE A 51 -1.38 4.57 1.62
C ILE A 51 -2.51 4.54 0.60
N VAL A 52 -2.80 3.35 0.05
CA VAL A 52 -3.88 3.17 -0.93
C VAL A 52 -4.94 2.25 -0.36
N TYR A 53 -6.17 2.76 -0.26
CA TYR A 53 -7.37 1.98 0.01
C TYR A 53 -8.06 1.69 -1.33
N LYS A 54 -8.14 0.42 -1.74
CA LYS A 54 -8.79 0.00 -2.99
C LYS A 54 -9.54 -1.31 -2.81
N GLY A 55 -10.67 -1.45 -3.51
CA GLY A 55 -11.42 -2.70 -3.54
C GLY A 55 -12.38 -2.78 -4.72
N MET A 56 -13.06 -3.93 -4.81
CA MET A 56 -14.06 -4.23 -5.83
C MET A 56 -15.46 -3.92 -5.28
N PHE A 57 -15.82 -2.63 -5.24
CA PHE A 57 -17.12 -2.14 -4.81
C PHE A 57 -17.42 -0.79 -5.48
N LEU A 58 -18.66 -0.29 -5.35
CA LEU A 58 -19.06 0.99 -5.92
C LEU A 58 -18.38 2.14 -5.17
N ALA A 59 -18.02 3.22 -5.88
CA ALA A 59 -17.22 4.31 -5.32
C ALA A 59 -17.84 4.91 -4.04
N TYR A 60 -19.17 5.04 -3.97
CA TYR A 60 -19.86 5.57 -2.78
C TYR A 60 -19.75 4.64 -1.55
N GLN A 61 -19.39 3.37 -1.73
CA GLN A 61 -19.25 2.39 -0.65
C GLN A 61 -17.89 2.47 0.04
N VAL A 62 -16.92 3.22 -0.48
CA VAL A 62 -15.53 3.23 0.03
C VAL A 62 -15.45 3.61 1.51
N GLY A 63 -16.14 4.67 1.94
CA GLY A 63 -16.15 5.10 3.34
C GLY A 63 -17.00 4.21 4.25
N ALA A 64 -18.00 3.51 3.69
CA ALA A 64 -18.76 2.52 4.44
C ALA A 64 -17.93 1.25 4.69
N TYR A 65 -17.12 0.85 3.71
CA TYR A 65 -16.27 -0.35 3.73
C TYR A 65 -15.01 -0.14 4.58
N TYR A 66 -14.28 0.97 4.38
CA TYR A 66 -13.07 1.29 5.13
C TYR A 66 -13.36 2.33 6.22
N LYS A 67 -13.57 1.86 7.44
CA LYS A 67 -13.88 2.72 8.60
C LYS A 67 -12.75 3.68 8.97
N ASP A 68 -11.51 3.32 8.65
CA ASP A 68 -10.33 4.17 8.86
C ASP A 68 -10.45 5.51 8.14
N LEU A 69 -11.13 5.56 6.98
CA LEU A 69 -11.33 6.80 6.21
C LEU A 69 -12.31 7.79 6.88
N THR A 70 -13.03 7.35 7.92
CA THR A 70 -13.92 8.21 8.71
C THR A 70 -13.32 8.56 10.08
N ASP A 71 -12.14 8.03 10.40
CA ASP A 71 -11.44 8.36 11.63
C ASP A 71 -10.88 9.79 11.54
N PRO A 72 -11.08 10.65 12.55
CA PRO A 72 -10.60 12.02 12.54
C PRO A 72 -9.07 12.13 12.47
N ARG A 73 -8.33 11.07 12.80
CA ARG A 73 -6.86 11.03 12.68
C ARG A 73 -6.40 10.78 11.24
N PHE A 74 -7.30 10.38 10.34
CA PHE A 74 -6.98 10.12 8.95
C PHE A 74 -6.96 11.43 8.15
N GLU A 75 -5.87 12.18 8.32
CA GLU A 75 -5.66 13.47 7.68
C GLU A 75 -4.63 13.37 6.56
N THR A 76 -4.80 14.17 5.51
CA THR A 76 -3.83 14.26 4.41
C THR A 76 -3.86 15.63 3.77
N ALA A 77 -2.71 16.09 3.28
CA ALA A 77 -2.63 17.30 2.46
C ALA A 77 -3.14 17.08 1.01
N LEU A 78 -3.18 15.83 0.54
CA LEU A 78 -3.58 15.48 -0.83
C LEU A 78 -4.30 14.14 -0.86
N ILE A 79 -5.35 14.05 -1.68
CA ILE A 79 -6.05 12.80 -1.98
C ILE A 79 -6.22 12.63 -3.49
N LEU A 80 -6.08 11.38 -3.96
CA LEU A 80 -6.38 10.97 -5.32
C LEU A 80 -7.45 9.89 -5.27
N VAL A 81 -8.52 10.08 -6.05
CA VAL A 81 -9.64 9.13 -6.15
C VAL A 81 -9.75 8.60 -7.58
N HIS A 82 -10.09 7.33 -7.72
CA HIS A 82 -10.27 6.70 -9.03
C HIS A 82 -11.40 5.67 -8.99
N GLN A 83 -12.26 5.70 -10.00
CA GLN A 83 -13.24 4.66 -10.28
C GLN A 83 -12.93 4.04 -11.64
N ARG A 84 -12.77 2.73 -11.68
CA ARG A 84 -12.53 1.98 -12.91
C ARG A 84 -13.85 1.61 -13.58
N PHE A 85 -13.92 1.79 -14.89
CA PHE A 85 -14.88 1.11 -15.78
C PHE A 85 -14.13 -0.02 -16.50
N SER A 86 -14.76 -1.19 -16.61
CA SER A 86 -14.20 -2.39 -17.26
C SER A 86 -15.12 -2.86 -18.35
#